data_AF-A0A9P6GCK5-F1
#
_entry.id   AF-A0A9P6GCK5-F1
#
_cell.length_a   1.000
_cell.length_b   1.000
_cell.length_c   1.000
_cell.angle_alpha   90.00
_cell.angle_beta   90.00
_cell.angle_gamma   90.00
#
_symmetry.space_group_name_H-M   'P 1'
#
loop_
_entity.id
_entity.type
_entity.pdbx_description
1 polymer ?
#
loop_
_entity_poly.entity_id
_entity_poly.type
_entity_poly.pdbx_seq_one_letter_code
_entity_poly.pdbx_strand_id
1 'polypeptide(L)'
;MHMTATEDNMSRHHGTVLAIERKLGGSWEYRFKLSWVQLSEERKGSGRAQSFMGEKMGEALDIHHIPHQTSRHTTPPAAMGKGKKASIVPVTSGARRYVASRVKTKDIDALVDQLDTLNLSQHTSDVSDYDSDYEPKPKPKPRQPFHFFALPSELRIRILELLLTQPKTIDLDPTNSRTLLPALRLFFVSRRMHDEASHIFYATNTFRVFALSGRFFHTKKQLLTRLPQHYIAQMRSLELRLGPGFNKPPKDWVVDGRLQLHAATNVRTLKVFVELDPASHPSFEAFRKETCAEAEQFFTVFCAGLLGCLFGELCALRKVEFDAYPGISRSSPLMSVLVELTKIGGKEVTWGPERGWDKIVDTDLGGMLQKLGIGM
;
A
#
# COMPACT_ATOMS: atom_id res chain seq x y z
N MET A 1 -41.34 -30.30 16.43
CA MET A 1 -41.18 -28.84 16.29
C MET A 1 -39.70 -28.51 16.47
N HIS A 2 -38.95 -28.44 15.37
CA HIS A 2 -37.62 -27.83 15.32
C HIS A 2 -37.45 -27.29 13.90
N MET A 3 -37.58 -25.98 13.76
CA MET A 3 -37.29 -25.26 12.51
C MET A 3 -35.85 -24.76 12.57
N THR A 4 -35.10 -25.12 11.52
CA THR A 4 -33.78 -24.63 11.18
C THR A 4 -33.85 -23.20 10.67
N ALA A 5 -32.99 -22.31 11.18
CA ALA A 5 -32.80 -20.96 10.66
C ALA A 5 -32.03 -21.00 9.34
N THR A 6 -32.62 -20.47 8.28
CA THR A 6 -31.98 -20.17 7.00
C THR A 6 -31.20 -18.86 7.10
N GLU A 7 -29.92 -18.90 6.70
CA GLU A 7 -29.00 -17.78 6.64
C GLU A 7 -29.44 -16.73 5.59
N ASP A 8 -29.37 -15.46 6.00
CA ASP A 8 -29.65 -14.28 5.19
C ASP A 8 -28.54 -14.02 4.16
N ASN A 9 -28.98 -13.79 2.93
CA ASN A 9 -28.15 -13.51 1.76
C ASN A 9 -27.83 -12.00 1.71
N MET A 10 -26.69 -11.57 2.27
CA MET A 10 -26.24 -10.18 2.15
C MET A 10 -25.66 -9.90 0.74
N SER A 11 -26.44 -9.16 -0.06
CA SER A 11 -26.03 -8.58 -1.33
C SER A 11 -24.85 -7.61 -1.15
N ARG A 12 -23.82 -7.74 -2.00
CA ARG A 12 -22.64 -6.86 -2.00
C ARG A 12 -22.95 -5.59 -2.80
N HIS A 13 -22.90 -4.42 -2.15
CA HIS A 13 -23.02 -3.12 -2.80
C HIS A 13 -21.63 -2.52 -3.05
N HIS A 14 -21.34 -2.13 -4.28
CA HIS A 14 -20.21 -1.26 -4.61
C HIS A 14 -20.69 0.20 -4.60
N GLY A 15 -20.11 1.02 -3.72
CA GLY A 15 -20.37 2.46 -3.68
C GLY A 15 -19.30 3.22 -4.45
N THR A 16 -19.72 4.20 -5.25
CA THR A 16 -18.81 5.16 -5.89
C THR A 16 -18.94 6.49 -5.15
N VAL A 17 -17.82 7.03 -4.66
CA VAL A 17 -17.78 8.38 -4.08
C VAL A 17 -17.59 9.37 -5.23
N LEU A 18 -18.61 10.20 -5.49
CA LEU A 18 -18.51 11.34 -6.39
C LEU A 18 -18.45 12.62 -5.55
N ALA A 19 -17.38 13.39 -5.72
CA ALA A 19 -17.31 14.75 -5.21
C ALA A 19 -18.17 15.65 -6.12
N ILE A 20 -19.09 16.40 -5.53
CA ILE A 20 -19.89 17.41 -6.25
C ILE A 20 -19.52 18.77 -5.67
N GLU A 21 -19.17 19.70 -6.56
CA GLU A 21 -18.77 21.06 -6.21
C GLU A 21 -19.92 22.03 -6.40
N ARG A 22 -20.13 22.93 -5.43
CA ARG A 22 -21.01 24.08 -5.60
C ARG A 22 -20.37 25.31 -4.95
N LYS A 23 -20.26 26.38 -5.72
CA LYS A 23 -19.78 27.68 -5.23
C LYS A 23 -20.98 28.49 -4.72
N LEU A 24 -21.00 28.80 -3.42
CA LEU A 24 -22.00 29.69 -2.82
C LEU A 24 -21.26 30.82 -2.10
N GLY A 25 -21.50 32.06 -2.52
CA GLY A 25 -21.10 33.25 -1.75
C GLY A 25 -19.61 33.37 -1.42
N GLY A 26 -18.71 32.91 -2.28
CA GLY A 26 -17.26 33.03 -2.07
C GLY A 26 -16.62 31.97 -1.16
N SER A 27 -17.40 31.02 -0.63
CA SER A 27 -16.90 29.85 0.10
C SER A 27 -17.19 28.57 -0.69
N TRP A 28 -16.25 27.62 -0.64
CA TRP A 28 -16.42 26.28 -1.20
C TRP A 28 -17.07 25.38 -0.14
N GLU A 29 -18.17 24.73 -0.48
CA GLU A 29 -18.81 23.70 0.34
C GLU A 29 -18.61 22.35 -0.34
N TYR A 30 -17.91 21.43 0.32
CA TYR A 30 -17.72 20.07 -0.19
C TYR A 30 -18.87 19.19 0.32
N ARG A 31 -19.68 18.67 -0.60
CA ARG A 31 -20.67 17.63 -0.29
C ARG A 31 -20.29 16.32 -0.95
N PHE A 32 -19.92 15.34 -0.12
CA PHE A 32 -19.72 13.97 -0.56
C PHE A 32 -21.09 13.32 -0.75
N LYS A 33 -21.46 13.02 -2.00
CA LYS A 33 -22.70 12.30 -2.28
C LYS A 33 -22.37 10.81 -2.44
N LEU A 34 -22.72 10.02 -1.44
CA LEU A 34 -22.70 8.57 -1.54
C LEU A 34 -23.86 8.14 -2.45
N SER A 35 -23.51 7.67 -3.65
CA SER A 35 -24.47 7.10 -4.60
C SER A 35 -24.44 5.58 -4.48
N TRP A 36 -25.59 5.01 -4.10
CA TRP A 36 -25.81 3.56 -4.10
C TRP A 36 -26.46 3.19 -5.43
N VAL A 37 -25.78 2.36 -6.23
CA VAL A 37 -26.38 1.74 -7.42
C VAL A 37 -26.93 0.38 -7.01
N GLN A 38 -28.25 0.23 -7.03
CA GLN A 38 -28.92 -1.04 -6.79
C GLN A 38 -28.94 -1.83 -8.10
N LEU A 39 -28.07 -2.82 -8.22
CA LEU A 39 -28.12 -3.79 -9.32
C LEU A 39 -29.28 -4.77 -9.03
N SER A 40 -30.40 -4.59 -9.71
CA SER A 40 -31.48 -5.57 -9.74
C SER A 40 -31.12 -6.68 -10.75
N GLU A 41 -30.95 -7.91 -10.27
CA GLU A 41 -30.92 -9.08 -11.14
C GLU A 41 -32.30 -9.32 -11.77
N GLU A 42 -32.46 -9.04 -13.06
CA GLU A 42 -33.60 -9.52 -13.83
C GLU A 42 -33.49 -11.04 -14.06
N ARG A 43 -34.22 -11.83 -13.25
CA ARG A 43 -34.54 -13.21 -13.61
C ARG A 43 -35.62 -13.21 -14.69
N LYS A 44 -35.24 -13.57 -15.92
CA LYS A 44 -36.18 -13.96 -16.97
C LYS A 44 -36.86 -15.28 -16.58
N GLY A 45 -38.14 -15.20 -16.24
CA GLY A 45 -39.02 -16.34 -15.97
C GLY A 45 -40.43 -16.08 -16.51
N SER A 46 -40.78 -16.84 -17.53
CA SER A 46 -42.06 -16.91 -18.26
C SER A 46 -43.32 -16.98 -17.36
N GLY A 47 -44.38 -16.25 -17.71
CA GLY A 47 -45.75 -16.63 -17.31
C GLY A 47 -46.83 -15.52 -17.28
N ARG A 48 -47.55 -15.38 -18.40
CA ARG A 48 -49.01 -15.13 -18.56
C ARG A 48 -49.76 -14.07 -17.70
N ALA A 49 -50.16 -13.01 -18.40
CA ALA A 49 -51.38 -12.18 -18.35
C ALA A 49 -52.32 -12.20 -17.12
N GLN A 50 -52.61 -11.00 -16.59
CA GLN A 50 -53.98 -10.51 -16.34
C GLN A 50 -54.02 -8.98 -16.30
N SER A 51 -55.01 -8.42 -16.99
CA SER A 51 -55.37 -7.00 -17.09
C SER A 51 -56.12 -6.50 -15.85
N PHE A 52 -55.88 -5.27 -15.40
CA PHE A 52 -56.92 -4.45 -14.77
C PHE A 52 -56.64 -2.94 -14.95
N MET A 53 -57.70 -2.21 -15.26
CA MET A 53 -57.78 -0.76 -15.53
C MET A 53 -57.52 0.10 -14.29
N GLY A 54 -57.06 1.34 -14.52
CA GLY A 54 -57.09 2.43 -13.54
C GLY A 54 -56.47 3.72 -14.09
N GLU A 55 -57.29 4.56 -14.72
CA GLU A 55 -57.00 5.94 -15.11
C GLU A 55 -56.78 6.85 -13.87
N LYS A 56 -55.83 7.81 -13.93
CA LYS A 56 -56.12 9.25 -14.09
C LYS A 56 -54.87 10.14 -13.97
N MET A 57 -54.69 10.93 -15.04
CA MET A 57 -54.43 12.38 -15.15
C MET A 57 -53.43 13.10 -14.22
N GLY A 58 -52.54 13.86 -14.87
CA GLY A 58 -51.85 15.03 -14.34
C GLY A 58 -50.77 15.56 -15.29
N GLU A 59 -51.16 16.49 -16.17
CA GLU A 59 -50.38 17.43 -17.03
C GLU A 59 -49.08 17.99 -16.40
N ALA A 60 -48.16 18.66 -17.08
CA ALA A 60 -47.69 18.88 -18.46
C ALA A 60 -46.53 19.90 -18.31
N LEU A 61 -45.50 19.87 -19.16
CA LEU A 61 -44.92 21.07 -19.79
C LEU A 61 -43.82 20.68 -20.80
N ASP A 62 -44.12 21.03 -22.04
CA ASP A 62 -43.28 21.03 -23.23
C ASP A 62 -42.00 21.87 -23.07
N ILE A 63 -40.97 21.56 -23.89
CA ILE A 63 -40.27 22.52 -24.76
C ILE A 63 -39.58 21.75 -25.91
N HIS A 64 -40.11 22.00 -27.11
CA HIS A 64 -39.54 22.04 -28.47
C HIS A 64 -38.52 21.01 -29.00
N HIS A 65 -39.00 20.31 -30.03
CA HIS A 65 -38.28 19.60 -31.08
C HIS A 65 -38.14 20.47 -32.35
N ILE A 66 -37.32 20.02 -33.33
CA ILE A 66 -37.20 20.36 -34.79
C ILE A 66 -35.79 20.87 -35.18
N PRO A 67 -35.15 20.42 -36.31
CA PRO A 67 -35.15 19.10 -36.95
C PRO A 67 -33.76 18.65 -37.48
N HIS A 68 -33.75 17.45 -38.08
CA HIS A 68 -32.69 16.85 -38.90
C HIS A 68 -32.31 17.64 -40.17
N GLN A 69 -31.05 17.51 -40.60
CA GLN A 69 -30.68 17.40 -42.02
C GLN A 69 -29.72 16.24 -42.27
N THR A 70 -30.07 15.47 -43.29
CA THR A 70 -29.36 14.35 -43.92
C THR A 70 -28.58 14.82 -45.15
N SER A 71 -27.40 14.23 -45.44
CA SER A 71 -27.01 13.92 -46.82
C SER A 71 -25.87 12.89 -46.88
N ARG A 72 -25.79 12.22 -48.05
CA ARG A 72 -25.31 10.87 -48.34
C ARG A 72 -23.88 10.79 -48.91
N HIS A 73 -23.37 9.55 -48.84
CA HIS A 73 -22.56 8.79 -49.82
C HIS A 73 -21.17 9.27 -50.27
N THR A 74 -20.17 8.37 -50.14
CA THR A 74 -19.60 7.61 -51.27
C THR A 74 -18.62 6.53 -50.77
N THR A 75 -18.57 5.40 -51.49
CA THR A 75 -17.69 4.23 -51.26
C THR A 75 -16.81 4.02 -52.52
N PRO A 76 -15.90 3.00 -52.58
CA PRO A 76 -14.44 3.09 -52.53
C PRO A 76 -13.75 2.91 -53.91
N PRO A 77 -12.42 2.67 -53.94
CA PRO A 77 -12.00 1.36 -54.43
C PRO A 77 -10.78 0.72 -53.73
N ALA A 78 -10.63 -0.58 -53.99
CA ALA A 78 -9.60 -1.51 -53.52
C ALA A 78 -8.31 -1.50 -54.37
N ALA A 79 -7.17 -1.92 -53.79
CA ALA A 79 -6.17 -2.74 -54.48
C ALA A 79 -5.08 -3.32 -53.54
N MET A 80 -5.04 -4.66 -53.53
CA MET A 80 -3.92 -5.62 -53.44
C MET A 80 -2.52 -5.23 -52.91
N GLY A 81 -1.95 -6.12 -52.07
CA GLY A 81 -0.51 -6.15 -51.81
C GLY A 81 0.03 -7.26 -50.90
N LYS A 82 0.01 -8.51 -51.40
CA LYS A 82 0.94 -9.65 -51.19
C LYS A 82 1.60 -9.88 -49.80
N GLY A 83 1.39 -11.08 -49.28
CA GLY A 83 1.92 -11.54 -48.00
C GLY A 83 3.38 -12.00 -47.95
N LYS A 84 3.79 -12.38 -46.73
CA LYS A 84 4.90 -13.30 -46.46
C LYS A 84 4.51 -14.23 -45.31
N LYS A 85 4.61 -15.53 -45.59
CA LYS A 85 4.62 -16.62 -44.61
C LYS A 85 6.01 -16.71 -43.97
N ALA A 86 6.06 -16.98 -42.67
CA ALA A 86 7.09 -17.71 -41.92
C ALA A 86 6.79 -17.47 -40.43
N SER A 87 6.98 -18.36 -39.48
CA SER A 87 7.35 -19.77 -39.44
C SER A 87 7.04 -20.17 -38.00
N ILE A 88 6.37 -21.31 -37.79
CA ILE A 88 6.14 -21.88 -36.46
C ILE A 88 7.45 -22.52 -36.02
N VAL A 89 8.01 -22.04 -34.90
CA VAL A 89 9.16 -22.66 -34.22
C VAL A 89 8.73 -23.00 -32.78
N PRO A 90 9.00 -24.23 -32.30
CA PRO A 90 8.50 -24.70 -31.00
C PRO A 90 9.21 -24.02 -29.84
N VAL A 91 8.44 -23.64 -28.82
CA VAL A 91 8.92 -23.16 -27.53
C VAL A 91 9.53 -24.34 -26.78
N THR A 92 10.85 -24.46 -26.85
CA THR A 92 11.64 -25.30 -25.94
C THR A 92 12.16 -24.45 -24.78
N SER A 93 12.12 -25.05 -23.59
CA SER A 93 12.55 -24.52 -22.31
C SER A 93 14.02 -24.08 -22.32
N GLY A 94 14.26 -22.77 -22.25
CA GLY A 94 15.59 -22.18 -22.14
C GLY A 94 15.82 -21.54 -20.78
N ALA A 95 16.48 -22.26 -19.88
CA ALA A 95 17.07 -21.70 -18.67
C ALA A 95 18.13 -20.64 -19.06
N ARG A 96 17.80 -19.35 -18.90
CA ARG A 96 18.77 -18.26 -19.04
C ARG A 96 19.73 -18.29 -17.85
N ARG A 97 20.96 -18.76 -18.08
CA ARG A 97 22.12 -18.43 -17.25
C ARG A 97 22.30 -16.91 -17.27
N TYR A 98 22.30 -16.30 -16.10
CA TYR A 98 22.85 -14.96 -15.92
C TYR A 98 24.35 -15.03 -16.20
N VAL A 99 24.78 -14.50 -17.35
CA VAL A 99 26.18 -14.17 -17.58
C VAL A 99 26.42 -12.86 -16.84
N ALA A 100 27.07 -12.94 -15.67
CA ALA A 100 27.56 -11.78 -14.96
C ALA A 100 28.52 -11.01 -15.87
N SER A 101 28.20 -9.74 -16.13
CA SER A 101 29.13 -8.80 -16.72
C SER A 101 30.35 -8.70 -15.80
N ARG A 102 31.46 -9.37 -16.18
CA ARG A 102 32.78 -9.17 -15.57
C ARG A 102 33.20 -7.71 -15.79
N VAL A 103 32.92 -6.86 -14.81
CA VAL A 103 33.70 -5.64 -14.61
C VAL A 103 35.12 -6.13 -14.30
N LYS A 104 36.09 -5.74 -15.11
CA LYS A 104 37.49 -6.15 -14.98
C LYS A 104 38.08 -5.55 -13.69
N THR A 105 38.03 -6.30 -12.59
CA THR A 105 38.65 -5.95 -11.31
C THR A 105 40.10 -6.43 -11.29
N LYS A 106 40.92 -5.93 -12.23
CA LYS A 106 42.37 -6.20 -12.22
C LYS A 106 43.03 -5.77 -10.91
N ASP A 107 42.46 -4.75 -10.26
CA ASP A 107 42.96 -4.21 -9.01
C ASP A 107 42.64 -5.10 -7.80
N ILE A 108 41.56 -5.89 -7.85
CA ILE A 108 41.21 -6.82 -6.77
C ILE A 108 42.09 -8.06 -6.83
N ASP A 109 42.32 -8.60 -8.03
CA ASP A 109 43.18 -9.77 -8.21
C ASP A 109 44.64 -9.42 -7.84
N ALA A 110 45.11 -8.21 -8.18
CA ALA A 110 46.44 -7.73 -7.75
C ALA A 110 46.57 -7.53 -6.23
N LEU A 111 45.49 -7.12 -5.55
CA LEU A 111 45.46 -7.00 -4.09
C LEU A 111 45.45 -8.37 -3.39
N VAL A 112 44.80 -9.37 -3.98
CA VAL A 112 44.81 -10.75 -3.46
C VAL A 112 46.21 -11.37 -3.64
N ASP A 113 46.86 -11.16 -4.79
CA ASP A 113 48.24 -11.61 -5.02
C ASP A 113 49.25 -10.88 -4.10
N GLN A 114 49.01 -9.59 -3.79
CA GLN A 114 49.81 -8.84 -2.80
C GLN A 114 49.60 -9.34 -1.37
N LEU A 115 48.40 -9.80 -1.01
CA LEU A 115 48.13 -10.39 0.30
C LEU A 115 48.81 -11.75 0.45
N ASP A 116 48.85 -12.56 -0.60
CA ASP A 116 49.53 -13.85 -0.59
C ASP A 116 51.07 -13.71 -0.56
N THR A 117 51.62 -12.60 -1.09
CA THR A 117 53.05 -12.27 -0.94
C THR A 117 53.41 -11.71 0.43
N LEU A 118 52.46 -11.10 1.14
CA LEU A 118 52.59 -10.72 2.55
C LEU A 118 52.39 -11.94 3.43
N ASN A 119 53.38 -12.83 3.42
CA ASN A 119 53.45 -14.07 4.17
C ASN A 119 53.49 -13.80 5.70
N LEU A 120 52.36 -13.40 6.27
CA LEU A 120 52.13 -13.15 7.71
C LEU A 120 52.11 -14.44 8.55
N SER A 121 52.53 -15.56 7.97
CA SER A 121 52.65 -16.85 8.66
C SER A 121 54.05 -17.15 9.20
N GLN A 122 55.03 -16.25 9.02
CA GLN A 122 56.45 -16.55 9.34
C GLN A 122 57.04 -15.82 10.57
N HIS A 123 56.25 -15.14 11.40
CA HIS A 123 56.74 -14.55 12.66
C HIS A 123 55.94 -15.00 13.89
N THR A 124 56.03 -16.28 14.21
CA THR A 124 55.91 -16.78 15.60
C THR A 124 56.93 -17.90 15.83
N SER A 125 58.21 -17.60 15.61
CA SER A 125 59.33 -18.37 16.14
C SER A 125 60.01 -17.49 17.17
N ASP A 126 59.66 -17.71 18.44
CA ASP A 126 60.40 -17.38 19.66
C ASP A 126 59.44 -17.12 20.82
N VAL A 127 58.78 -18.18 21.31
CA VAL A 127 58.38 -18.28 22.71
C VAL A 127 58.51 -19.75 23.15
N SER A 128 59.64 -20.03 23.79
CA SER A 128 59.90 -21.01 24.85
C SER A 128 59.22 -22.38 24.80
N ASP A 129 60.10 -23.37 24.71
CA ASP A 129 60.11 -24.72 25.30
C ASP A 129 59.40 -24.82 26.68
N TYR A 130 58.06 -24.85 26.67
CA TYR A 130 57.25 -25.34 27.78
C TYR A 130 56.54 -26.63 27.35
N ASP A 131 57.07 -27.72 27.87
CA ASP A 131 56.44 -29.05 27.98
C ASP A 131 55.15 -28.92 28.81
N SER A 132 54.06 -28.48 28.17
CA SER A 132 52.73 -28.40 28.80
C SER A 132 51.78 -29.35 28.09
N ASP A 133 51.40 -30.41 28.81
CA ASP A 133 50.31 -31.35 28.56
C ASP A 133 49.16 -30.77 27.74
N TYR A 134 49.27 -30.80 26.41
CA TYR A 134 48.22 -30.37 25.50
C TYR A 134 47.19 -31.50 25.38
N GLU A 135 46.43 -31.68 26.45
CA GLU A 135 45.22 -32.51 26.48
C GLU A 135 44.35 -32.13 25.26
N PRO A 136 44.10 -33.04 24.31
CA PRO A 136 43.39 -32.73 23.09
C PRO A 136 41.96 -32.29 23.44
N LYS A 137 41.66 -31.00 23.20
CA LYS A 137 40.33 -30.42 23.46
C LYS A 137 39.26 -31.34 22.85
N PRO A 138 38.29 -31.84 23.65
CA PRO A 138 37.32 -32.81 23.17
C PRO A 138 36.53 -32.22 22.00
N LYS A 139 36.45 -32.98 20.91
CA LYS A 139 35.68 -32.59 19.73
C LYS A 139 34.25 -32.25 20.17
N PRO A 140 33.70 -31.09 19.77
CA PRO A 140 32.36 -30.70 20.19
C PRO A 140 31.37 -31.77 19.75
N LYS A 141 30.62 -32.33 20.72
CA LYS A 141 29.58 -33.32 20.44
C LYS A 141 28.57 -32.71 19.46
N PRO A 142 28.10 -33.47 18.44
CA PRO A 142 27.12 -32.96 17.50
C PRO A 142 25.88 -32.49 18.28
N ARG A 143 25.50 -31.23 18.09
CA ARG A 143 24.34 -30.64 18.76
C ARG A 143 23.08 -31.35 18.25
N GLN A 144 22.29 -31.90 19.15
CA GLN A 144 21.00 -32.46 18.77
C GLN A 144 20.07 -31.35 18.25
N PRO A 145 19.32 -31.58 17.16
CA PRO A 145 18.36 -30.61 16.65
C PRO A 145 17.29 -30.29 17.71
N PHE A 146 16.92 -29.02 17.81
CA PHE A 146 15.84 -28.60 18.68
C PHE A 146 14.48 -28.97 18.09
N HIS A 147 13.67 -29.74 18.83
CA HIS A 147 12.33 -30.14 18.40
C HIS A 147 11.32 -28.99 18.58
N PHE A 148 11.33 -28.03 17.67
CA PHE A 148 10.46 -26.85 17.73
C PHE A 148 8.97 -27.18 17.92
N PHE A 149 8.46 -28.21 17.26
CA PHE A 149 7.04 -28.60 17.36
C PHE A 149 6.70 -29.41 18.62
N ALA A 150 7.69 -29.79 19.43
CA ALA A 150 7.44 -30.34 20.77
C ALA A 150 7.08 -29.24 21.78
N LEU A 151 7.34 -27.96 21.45
CA LEU A 151 6.90 -26.83 22.27
C LEU A 151 5.37 -26.69 22.22
N PRO A 152 4.73 -26.20 23.30
CA PRO A 152 3.35 -25.70 23.29
C PRO A 152 3.13 -24.60 22.24
N SER A 153 1.90 -24.48 21.74
CA SER A 153 1.51 -23.49 20.70
C SER A 153 1.87 -22.06 21.06
N GLU A 154 1.69 -21.72 22.32
CA GLU A 154 1.85 -20.38 22.86
C GLU A 154 3.31 -19.95 22.75
N LEU A 155 4.24 -20.85 23.08
CA LEU A 155 5.67 -20.60 22.95
C LEU A 155 6.10 -20.52 21.48
N ARG A 156 5.55 -21.37 20.61
CA ARG A 156 5.84 -21.30 19.17
C ARG A 156 5.40 -19.97 18.57
N ILE A 157 4.17 -19.53 18.86
CA ILE A 157 3.64 -18.25 18.42
C ILE A 157 4.53 -17.11 18.92
N ARG A 158 4.91 -17.14 20.21
CA ARG A 158 5.76 -16.08 20.77
C ARG A 158 7.14 -16.01 20.10
N ILE A 159 7.75 -17.15 19.81
CA ILE A 159 9.02 -17.20 19.07
C ILE A 159 8.84 -16.64 17.65
N LEU A 160 7.76 -17.03 16.97
CA LEU A 160 7.47 -16.56 15.62
C LEU A 160 7.18 -15.05 15.58
N GLU A 161 6.46 -14.50 16.56
CA GLU A 161 6.25 -13.06 16.70
C GLU A 161 7.56 -12.29 16.75
N LEU A 162 8.53 -12.76 17.56
CA LEU A 162 9.84 -12.12 17.70
C LEU A 162 10.65 -12.14 16.39
N LEU A 163 10.48 -13.17 15.57
CA LEU A 163 11.22 -13.34 14.31
C LEU A 163 10.55 -12.65 13.12
N LEU A 164 9.22 -12.61 13.09
CA LEU A 164 8.44 -12.21 11.92
C LEU A 164 7.92 -10.78 12.01
N THR A 165 7.84 -10.19 13.20
CA THR A 165 7.41 -8.79 13.36
C THR A 165 8.52 -7.85 12.88
N GLN A 166 8.15 -6.95 11.99
CA GLN A 166 9.02 -5.93 11.43
C GLN A 166 8.72 -4.59 12.10
N PRO A 167 9.76 -3.84 12.53
CA PRO A 167 9.55 -2.53 13.13
C PRO A 167 9.10 -1.49 12.09
N LYS A 168 9.39 -1.73 10.80
CA LYS A 168 9.07 -0.84 9.69
C LYS A 168 7.96 -1.42 8.82
N THR A 169 7.17 -0.53 8.24
CA THR A 169 6.16 -0.89 7.25
C THR A 169 6.80 -1.62 6.06
N ILE A 170 6.18 -2.74 5.69
CA ILE A 170 6.64 -3.59 4.59
C ILE A 170 6.19 -2.96 3.27
N ASP A 171 7.16 -2.67 2.40
CA ASP A 171 6.97 -2.12 1.06
C ASP A 171 7.76 -2.94 0.02
N LEU A 172 7.63 -2.64 -1.27
CA LEU A 172 8.50 -3.12 -2.34
C LEU A 172 9.91 -2.52 -2.26
N ASP A 173 10.64 -2.82 -1.20
CA ASP A 173 12.00 -2.33 -0.97
C ASP A 173 13.04 -3.27 -1.63
N PRO A 174 14.05 -2.76 -2.36
CA PRO A 174 15.13 -3.59 -2.90
C PRO A 174 15.92 -4.37 -1.83
N THR A 175 15.96 -3.89 -0.60
CA THR A 175 16.65 -4.51 0.55
C THR A 175 15.89 -5.70 1.14
N ASN A 176 14.62 -5.92 0.76
CA ASN A 176 13.80 -7.04 1.24
C ASN A 176 14.45 -8.42 1.06
N SER A 177 15.29 -8.58 0.03
CA SER A 177 16.05 -9.81 -0.20
C SER A 177 17.01 -10.15 0.93
N ARG A 178 17.45 -9.15 1.71
CA ARG A 178 18.35 -9.29 2.85
C ARG A 178 17.61 -9.18 4.18
N THR A 179 16.59 -8.31 4.27
CA THR A 179 15.90 -8.02 5.52
C THR A 179 14.71 -8.95 5.78
N LEU A 180 13.87 -9.22 4.78
CA LEU A 180 12.65 -10.02 4.94
C LEU A 180 12.82 -11.47 4.53
N LEU A 181 13.55 -11.72 3.44
CA LEU A 181 13.68 -13.07 2.87
C LEU A 181 14.18 -14.12 3.87
N PRO A 182 15.17 -13.84 4.76
CA PRO A 182 15.59 -14.83 5.76
C PRO A 182 14.44 -15.29 6.67
N ALA A 183 13.58 -14.36 7.10
CA ALA A 183 12.43 -14.67 7.96
C ALA A 183 11.35 -15.43 7.19
N LEU A 184 11.11 -15.06 5.93
CA LEU A 184 10.14 -15.73 5.05
C LEU A 184 10.52 -17.17 4.68
N ARG A 185 11.78 -17.59 4.89
CA ARG A 185 12.17 -19.00 4.69
C ARG A 185 11.40 -19.96 5.60
N LEU A 186 10.91 -19.49 6.74
CA LEU A 186 10.07 -20.28 7.65
C LEU A 186 8.82 -20.82 6.95
N PHE A 187 8.31 -20.11 5.95
CA PHE A 187 7.10 -20.51 5.21
C PHE A 187 7.33 -21.79 4.38
N PHE A 188 8.59 -22.19 4.15
CA PHE A 188 8.93 -23.34 3.32
C PHE A 188 9.37 -24.56 4.13
N VAL A 189 9.36 -24.52 5.46
CA VAL A 189 9.85 -25.61 6.31
C VAL A 189 8.85 -26.78 6.36
N SER A 190 7.58 -26.49 6.64
CA SER A 190 6.49 -27.47 6.68
C SER A 190 5.14 -26.75 6.57
N ARG A 191 4.06 -27.48 6.26
CA ARG A 191 2.71 -26.89 6.21
C ARG A 191 2.31 -26.26 7.55
N ARG A 192 2.53 -26.97 8.65
CA ARG A 192 2.26 -26.44 10.00
C ARG A 192 3.05 -25.17 10.32
N MET A 193 4.33 -25.12 9.94
CA MET A 193 5.14 -23.89 10.09
C MET A 193 4.58 -22.75 9.24
N HIS A 194 4.22 -23.05 7.99
CA HIS A 194 3.64 -22.08 7.07
C HIS A 194 2.35 -21.47 7.62
N ASP A 195 1.43 -22.30 8.11
CA ASP A 195 0.14 -21.84 8.63
C ASP A 195 0.32 -20.93 9.87
N GLU A 196 1.15 -21.36 10.83
CA GLU A 196 1.44 -20.56 12.04
C GLU A 196 2.20 -19.27 11.69
N ALA A 197 3.24 -19.34 10.86
CA ALA A 197 4.11 -18.21 10.54
C ALA A 197 3.43 -17.18 9.63
N SER A 198 2.69 -17.63 8.61
CA SER A 198 2.03 -16.71 7.67
C SER A 198 0.98 -15.87 8.38
N HIS A 199 0.13 -16.49 9.21
CA HIS A 199 -0.86 -15.78 9.99
C HIS A 199 -0.21 -14.71 10.87
N ILE A 200 0.86 -15.04 11.60
CA ILE A 200 1.57 -14.07 12.46
C ILE A 200 2.16 -12.94 11.61
N PHE A 201 2.89 -13.28 10.54
CA PHE A 201 3.55 -12.29 9.70
C PHE A 201 2.56 -11.29 9.08
N TYR A 202 1.46 -11.75 8.50
CA TYR A 202 0.50 -10.84 7.87
C TYR A 202 -0.39 -10.12 8.88
N ALA A 203 -0.71 -10.73 10.03
CA ALA A 203 -1.57 -10.10 11.02
C ALA A 203 -0.88 -9.06 11.89
N THR A 204 0.44 -9.17 12.12
CA THR A 204 1.19 -8.28 13.02
C THR A 204 1.84 -7.11 12.29
N ASN A 205 2.24 -7.31 11.03
CA ASN A 205 2.95 -6.30 10.27
C ASN A 205 2.01 -5.32 9.57
N THR A 206 2.54 -4.14 9.26
CA THR A 206 1.86 -3.12 8.44
C THR A 206 2.40 -3.18 7.02
N PHE A 207 1.51 -3.13 6.03
CA PHE A 207 1.87 -3.21 4.62
C PHE A 207 1.53 -1.90 3.90
N ARG A 208 2.45 -1.44 3.05
CA ARG A 208 2.28 -0.22 2.27
C ARG A 208 1.29 -0.45 1.13
N VAL A 209 0.31 0.46 0.98
CA VAL A 209 -0.66 0.41 -0.12
C VAL A 209 0.00 0.73 -1.46
N PHE A 210 0.76 1.83 -1.51
CA PHE A 210 1.46 2.30 -2.71
C PHE A 210 2.98 2.35 -2.50
N ALA A 211 3.72 1.74 -3.42
CA ALA A 211 5.15 1.62 -3.29
C ALA A 211 5.86 2.98 -3.42
N LEU A 212 6.80 3.22 -2.51
CA LEU A 212 7.62 4.44 -2.50
C LEU A 212 9.04 4.21 -3.00
N SER A 213 9.48 2.96 -3.02
CA SER A 213 10.90 2.64 -3.10
C SER A 213 11.45 2.67 -4.54
N GLY A 214 12.26 3.69 -4.84
CA GLY A 214 13.13 3.77 -6.02
C GLY A 214 12.45 3.33 -7.32
N ARG A 215 12.91 2.22 -7.91
CA ARG A 215 12.38 1.68 -9.18
C ARG A 215 10.90 1.30 -9.15
N PHE A 216 10.30 1.17 -7.98
CA PHE A 216 8.89 0.82 -7.83
C PHE A 216 7.96 2.01 -7.63
N PHE A 217 8.48 3.23 -7.51
CA PHE A 217 7.67 4.43 -7.29
C PHE A 217 6.58 4.64 -8.36
N HIS A 218 6.89 4.29 -9.62
CA HIS A 218 5.95 4.33 -10.75
C HIS A 218 5.49 2.94 -11.19
N THR A 219 5.47 1.96 -10.29
CA THR A 219 5.03 0.62 -10.66
C THR A 219 3.51 0.53 -10.78
N LYS A 220 3.04 -0.17 -11.83
CA LYS A 220 1.62 -0.55 -11.96
C LYS A 220 1.21 -1.68 -11.03
N LYS A 221 2.18 -2.48 -10.57
CA LYS A 221 1.97 -3.66 -9.73
C LYS A 221 2.46 -3.37 -8.33
N GLN A 222 1.57 -2.79 -7.51
CA GLN A 222 1.83 -2.50 -6.11
C GLN A 222 2.03 -3.78 -5.29
N LEU A 223 2.44 -3.64 -4.03
CA LEU A 223 2.74 -4.77 -3.15
C LEU A 223 1.55 -5.75 -3.06
N LEU A 224 0.37 -5.24 -2.74
CA LEU A 224 -0.85 -6.05 -2.57
C LEU A 224 -1.24 -6.79 -3.86
N THR A 225 -1.03 -6.20 -5.03
CA THR A 225 -1.29 -6.85 -6.33
C THR A 225 -0.38 -8.07 -6.58
N ARG A 226 0.74 -8.18 -5.86
CA ARG A 226 1.68 -9.31 -5.99
C ARG A 226 1.43 -10.41 -4.98
N LEU A 227 0.56 -10.18 -4.00
CA LEU A 227 0.27 -11.13 -2.95
C LEU A 227 -0.98 -11.95 -3.30
N PRO A 228 -0.96 -13.26 -3.02
CA PRO A 228 -2.18 -14.06 -2.99
C PRO A 228 -3.23 -13.48 -2.04
N GLN A 229 -4.50 -13.52 -2.45
CA GLN A 229 -5.62 -12.93 -1.71
C GLN A 229 -5.76 -13.48 -0.29
N HIS A 230 -5.45 -14.75 -0.05
CA HIS A 230 -5.54 -15.35 1.30
C HIS A 230 -4.55 -14.73 2.30
N TYR A 231 -3.39 -14.23 1.85
CA TYR A 231 -2.49 -13.49 2.73
C TYR A 231 -2.99 -12.07 2.99
N ILE A 232 -3.57 -11.42 1.98
CA ILE A 232 -4.19 -10.09 2.14
C ILE A 232 -5.33 -10.17 3.16
N ALA A 233 -6.12 -11.25 3.14
CA ALA A 233 -7.17 -11.50 4.10
C ALA A 233 -6.68 -11.65 5.55
N GLN A 234 -5.40 -11.97 5.77
CA GLN A 234 -4.82 -12.06 7.12
C GLN A 234 -4.31 -10.70 7.64
N MET A 235 -4.21 -9.69 6.77
CA MET A 235 -3.69 -8.37 7.15
C MET A 235 -4.64 -7.63 8.09
N ARG A 236 -4.06 -6.97 9.10
CA ARG A 236 -4.81 -6.13 10.06
C ARG A 236 -4.54 -4.65 9.90
N SER A 237 -3.38 -4.29 9.34
CA SER A 237 -2.91 -2.91 9.24
C SER A 237 -2.34 -2.62 7.86
N LEU A 238 -2.77 -1.52 7.27
CA LEU A 238 -2.20 -0.97 6.04
C LEU A 238 -1.64 0.43 6.29
N GLU A 239 -0.72 0.88 5.45
CA GLU A 239 -0.20 2.25 5.49
C GLU A 239 -0.37 2.97 4.15
N LEU A 240 -0.93 4.17 4.21
CA LEU A 240 -0.89 5.19 3.17
C LEU A 240 0.14 6.24 3.54
N ARG A 241 1.15 6.46 2.69
CA ARG A 241 2.20 7.43 2.94
C ARG A 241 2.16 8.54 1.90
N LEU A 242 2.09 9.78 2.36
CA LEU A 242 1.80 10.97 1.58
C LEU A 242 2.98 11.93 1.63
N GLY A 243 3.40 12.44 0.47
CA GLY A 243 4.47 13.42 0.33
C GLY A 243 5.37 13.17 -0.89
N PRO A 244 5.86 11.93 -1.11
CA PRO A 244 6.66 11.62 -2.28
C PRO A 244 5.96 11.94 -3.59
N GLY A 245 6.63 12.72 -4.43
CA GLY A 245 6.09 13.17 -5.72
C GLY A 245 4.92 14.15 -5.60
N PHE A 246 4.80 14.94 -4.53
CA PHE A 246 3.69 15.88 -4.33
C PHE A 246 3.38 16.79 -5.54
N ASN A 247 4.40 17.21 -6.29
CA ASN A 247 4.26 18.03 -7.49
C ASN A 247 3.83 17.25 -8.74
N LYS A 248 4.03 15.92 -8.74
CA LYS A 248 3.65 14.99 -9.81
C LYS A 248 3.43 13.59 -9.24
N PRO A 249 2.30 13.35 -8.53
CA PRO A 249 2.04 12.06 -7.94
C PRO A 249 2.05 10.96 -9.00
N PRO A 250 2.48 9.73 -8.67
CA PRO A 250 2.49 8.65 -9.65
C PRO A 250 1.07 8.39 -10.19
N LYS A 251 0.94 8.33 -11.52
CA LYS A 251 -0.35 8.07 -12.19
C LYS A 251 -0.99 6.75 -11.79
N ASP A 252 -0.19 5.79 -11.33
CA ASP A 252 -0.62 4.46 -10.92
C ASP A 252 -1.04 4.39 -9.43
N TRP A 253 -1.02 5.52 -8.71
CA TRP A 253 -1.64 5.61 -7.38
C TRP A 253 -3.13 5.83 -7.54
N VAL A 254 -3.82 4.73 -7.85
CA VAL A 254 -5.27 4.69 -8.01
C VAL A 254 -5.79 3.56 -7.16
N VAL A 255 -6.83 3.85 -6.39
CA VAL A 255 -7.55 2.85 -5.61
C VAL A 255 -8.59 2.21 -6.53
N ASP A 256 -8.25 1.04 -7.06
CA ASP A 256 -9.13 0.26 -7.93
C ASP A 256 -9.02 -1.25 -7.62
N GLY A 257 -9.81 -2.05 -8.34
CA GLY A 257 -9.85 -3.51 -8.15
C GLY A 257 -8.49 -4.22 -8.31
N ARG A 258 -7.48 -3.61 -8.96
CA ARG A 258 -6.14 -4.20 -9.14
C ARG A 258 -5.35 -4.24 -7.82
N LEU A 259 -5.67 -3.38 -6.86
CA LEU A 259 -5.04 -3.43 -5.53
C LEU A 259 -5.54 -4.61 -4.69
N GLN A 260 -6.64 -5.25 -5.09
CA GLN A 260 -7.25 -6.37 -4.36
C GLN A 260 -7.69 -6.01 -2.93
N LEU A 261 -8.07 -4.76 -2.68
CA LEU A 261 -8.48 -4.31 -1.33
C LEU A 261 -9.74 -5.00 -0.82
N HIS A 262 -10.62 -5.46 -1.71
CA HIS A 262 -11.75 -6.33 -1.34
C HIS A 262 -11.33 -7.61 -0.60
N ALA A 263 -10.10 -8.10 -0.82
CA ALA A 263 -9.57 -9.25 -0.10
C ALA A 263 -9.07 -8.89 1.31
N ALA A 264 -8.88 -7.61 1.62
CA ALA A 264 -8.38 -7.11 2.90
C ALA A 264 -9.48 -7.07 3.98
N THR A 265 -10.17 -8.20 4.18
CA THR A 265 -11.36 -8.32 5.01
C THR A 265 -11.12 -8.12 6.51
N ASN A 266 -9.87 -8.21 6.96
CA ASN A 266 -9.48 -8.07 8.36
C ASN A 266 -8.72 -6.77 8.67
N VAL A 267 -8.54 -5.88 7.71
CA VAL A 267 -7.85 -4.60 7.95
C VAL A 267 -8.73 -3.72 8.81
N ARG A 268 -8.29 -3.46 10.04
CA ARG A 268 -9.00 -2.63 11.03
C ARG A 268 -8.36 -1.25 11.22
N THR A 269 -7.08 -1.14 10.88
CA THR A 269 -6.29 0.08 11.05
C THR A 269 -5.68 0.51 9.72
N LEU A 270 -5.86 1.78 9.37
CA LEU A 270 -5.13 2.43 8.29
C LEU A 270 -4.20 3.47 8.91
N LYS A 271 -2.89 3.30 8.73
CA LYS A 271 -1.90 4.28 9.12
C LYS A 271 -1.74 5.29 7.99
N VAL A 272 -1.87 6.57 8.28
CA VAL A 272 -1.65 7.66 7.33
C VAL A 272 -0.43 8.44 7.79
N PHE A 273 0.66 8.31 7.04
CA PHE A 273 1.91 9.00 7.35
C PHE A 273 2.12 10.18 6.39
N VAL A 274 2.18 11.41 6.92
CA VAL A 274 2.39 12.63 6.12
C VAL A 274 3.84 13.07 6.23
N GLU A 275 4.59 12.94 5.15
CA GLU A 275 5.97 13.43 5.06
C GLU A 275 6.02 14.94 4.78
N LEU A 276 5.06 15.45 4.00
CA LEU A 276 5.08 16.81 3.48
C LEU A 276 3.67 17.37 3.32
N ASP A 277 3.51 18.64 3.68
CA ASP A 277 2.32 19.43 3.37
C ASP A 277 2.74 20.68 2.55
N PRO A 278 2.63 20.63 1.22
CA PRO A 278 2.97 21.76 0.36
C PRO A 278 2.12 23.00 0.61
N ALA A 279 0.91 22.89 1.18
CA ALA A 279 0.04 24.02 1.48
C ALA A 279 0.42 24.73 2.79
N SER A 280 1.26 24.12 3.62
CA SER A 280 1.62 24.65 4.93
C SER A 280 2.70 25.75 4.92
N HIS A 281 3.49 25.88 3.84
CA HIS A 281 4.61 26.81 3.81
C HIS A 281 4.80 27.50 2.44
N PRO A 282 5.07 28.82 2.38
CA PRO A 282 5.26 29.57 1.13
C PRO A 282 6.42 29.07 0.25
N SER A 283 7.45 28.46 0.83
CA SER A 283 8.59 27.92 0.07
C SER A 283 8.21 26.86 -0.95
N PHE A 284 7.01 26.28 -0.85
CA PHE A 284 6.51 25.30 -1.81
C PHE A 284 5.78 25.93 -2.99
N GLU A 285 5.48 27.23 -2.96
CA GLU A 285 4.73 27.93 -4.02
C GLU A 285 5.36 27.75 -5.40
N ALA A 286 6.67 27.92 -5.52
CA ALA A 286 7.40 27.72 -6.78
C ALA A 286 7.39 26.28 -7.31
N PHE A 287 7.06 25.31 -6.45
CA PHE A 287 6.95 23.89 -6.83
C PHE A 287 5.49 23.46 -7.07
N ARG A 288 4.51 24.31 -6.73
CA ARG A 288 3.12 24.13 -7.12
C ARG A 288 3.03 24.50 -8.60
N LYS A 289 2.42 23.64 -9.42
CA LYS A 289 2.33 23.91 -10.87
C LYS A 289 1.49 25.16 -11.11
N GLU A 290 2.11 26.21 -11.63
CA GLU A 290 1.46 27.50 -11.95
C GLU A 290 0.28 27.38 -12.93
N THR A 291 0.16 26.27 -13.67
CA THR A 291 -0.84 26.12 -14.74
C THR A 291 -2.26 25.79 -14.28
N CYS A 292 -2.54 25.70 -12.98
CA CYS A 292 -3.89 25.47 -12.48
C CYS A 292 -4.24 26.55 -11.45
N ALA A 293 -5.35 27.27 -11.64
CA ALA A 293 -5.93 28.11 -10.59
C ALA A 293 -6.29 27.28 -9.32
N GLU A 294 -6.28 25.95 -9.43
CA GLU A 294 -6.50 24.94 -8.39
C GLU A 294 -5.19 24.37 -7.79
N ALA A 295 -4.02 24.88 -8.19
CA ALA A 295 -2.71 24.32 -7.82
C ALA A 295 -2.40 24.40 -6.32
N GLU A 296 -2.99 25.35 -5.60
CA GLU A 296 -2.83 25.48 -4.15
C GLU A 296 -3.34 24.26 -3.39
N GLN A 297 -4.36 23.58 -3.92
CA GLN A 297 -5.03 22.47 -3.25
C GLN A 297 -4.86 21.13 -3.98
N PHE A 298 -4.23 21.09 -5.16
CA PHE A 298 -4.11 19.88 -5.97
C PHE A 298 -3.64 18.67 -5.15
N PHE A 299 -2.55 18.82 -4.38
CA PHE A 299 -2.02 17.71 -3.59
C PHE A 299 -2.94 17.32 -2.42
N THR A 300 -3.58 18.30 -1.79
CA THR A 300 -4.55 18.08 -0.71
C THR A 300 -5.78 17.32 -1.21
N VAL A 301 -6.36 17.77 -2.33
CA VAL A 301 -7.50 17.13 -2.98
C VAL A 301 -7.13 15.71 -3.44
N PHE A 302 -5.94 15.53 -4.02
CA PHE A 302 -5.44 14.21 -4.40
C PHE A 302 -5.34 13.26 -3.19
N CYS A 303 -4.75 13.71 -2.08
CA CYS A 303 -4.61 12.90 -0.87
C CYS A 303 -5.97 12.57 -0.23
N ALA A 304 -6.87 13.55 -0.16
CA ALA A 304 -8.23 13.37 0.34
C ALA A 304 -9.02 12.37 -0.54
N GLY A 305 -8.89 12.48 -1.86
CA GLY A 305 -9.48 11.54 -2.81
C GLY A 305 -8.99 10.11 -2.59
N LEU A 306 -7.66 9.92 -2.47
CA LEU A 306 -7.08 8.60 -2.17
C LEU A 306 -7.62 8.02 -0.87
N LEU A 307 -7.63 8.80 0.20
CA LEU A 307 -8.13 8.36 1.50
C LEU A 307 -9.62 7.99 1.44
N GLY A 308 -10.44 8.82 0.78
CA GLY A 308 -11.86 8.58 0.57
C GLY A 308 -12.12 7.28 -0.21
N CYS A 309 -11.37 7.02 -1.28
CA CYS A 309 -11.48 5.77 -2.02
C CYS A 309 -11.09 4.55 -1.16
N LEU A 310 -10.06 4.67 -0.31
CA LEU A 310 -9.69 3.59 0.62
C LEU A 310 -10.80 3.28 1.62
N PHE A 311 -11.53 4.30 2.10
CA PHE A 311 -12.68 4.07 2.99
C PHE A 311 -13.81 3.29 2.30
N GLY A 312 -14.00 3.51 0.99
CA GLY A 312 -14.97 2.76 0.19
C GLY A 312 -14.61 1.29 -0.02
N GLU A 313 -13.32 0.97 -0.15
CA GLU A 313 -12.84 -0.39 -0.40
C GLU A 313 -12.57 -1.20 0.88
N LEU A 314 -12.14 -0.55 1.96
CA LEU A 314 -11.80 -1.20 3.23
C LEU A 314 -12.99 -1.24 4.18
N CYS A 315 -13.98 -2.09 3.88
CA CYS A 315 -15.23 -2.20 4.65
C CYS A 315 -15.02 -2.50 6.15
N ALA A 316 -13.93 -3.19 6.47
CA ALA A 316 -13.58 -3.60 7.82
C ALA A 316 -12.88 -2.50 8.66
N LEU A 317 -12.50 -1.38 8.03
CA LEU A 317 -11.70 -0.33 8.63
C LEU A 317 -12.48 0.39 9.74
N ARG A 318 -11.87 0.46 10.93
CA ARG A 318 -12.44 1.12 12.12
C ARG A 318 -11.66 2.35 12.53
N LYS A 319 -10.34 2.28 12.44
CA LYS A 319 -9.40 3.24 13.00
C LYS A 319 -8.45 3.77 11.93
N VAL A 320 -8.18 5.07 11.98
CA VAL A 320 -7.12 5.72 11.21
C VAL A 320 -6.11 6.32 12.19
N GLU A 321 -4.86 5.93 12.02
CA GLU A 321 -3.72 6.40 12.81
C GLU A 321 -2.94 7.41 11.98
N PHE A 322 -2.98 8.68 12.36
CA PHE A 322 -2.23 9.74 11.69
C PHE A 322 -0.88 9.93 12.35
N ASP A 323 0.16 10.01 11.52
CA ASP A 323 1.52 10.34 11.95
C ASP A 323 2.19 11.20 10.87
N ALA A 324 3.31 11.83 11.20
CA ALA A 324 3.98 12.74 10.27
C ALA A 324 5.45 12.99 10.62
N TYR A 325 6.18 13.59 9.68
CA TYR A 325 7.50 14.14 10.02
C TYR A 325 7.39 15.34 10.97
N PRO A 326 8.42 15.61 11.81
CA PRO A 326 8.40 16.68 12.81
C PRO A 326 7.97 18.07 12.31
N GLY A 327 8.24 18.39 11.04
CA GLY A 327 7.87 19.68 10.44
C GLY A 327 6.38 19.86 10.14
N ILE A 328 5.54 18.84 10.31
CA ILE A 328 4.11 18.91 10.01
C ILE A 328 3.30 19.16 11.30
N SER A 329 2.49 20.22 11.29
CA SER A 329 1.56 20.55 12.38
C SER A 329 0.30 19.69 12.32
N ARG A 330 -0.34 19.42 13.47
CA ARG A 330 -1.70 18.83 13.52
C ARG A 330 -2.73 19.69 12.79
N SER A 331 -2.54 21.01 12.85
CA SER A 331 -3.40 22.01 12.22
C SER A 331 -2.99 22.37 10.79
N SER A 332 -2.08 21.62 10.18
CA SER A 332 -1.69 21.90 8.79
C SER A 332 -2.89 21.73 7.86
N PRO A 333 -2.95 22.46 6.72
CA PRO A 333 -4.09 22.37 5.80
C PRO A 333 -4.38 20.93 5.35
N LEU A 334 -3.35 20.17 4.96
CA LEU A 334 -3.52 18.77 4.57
C LEU A 334 -4.02 17.90 5.72
N MET A 335 -3.41 18.01 6.91
CA MET A 335 -3.77 17.20 8.05
C MET A 335 -5.22 17.44 8.50
N SER A 336 -5.63 18.70 8.52
CA SER A 336 -6.99 19.11 8.90
C SER A 336 -8.04 18.47 7.99
N VAL A 337 -7.82 18.53 6.67
CA VAL A 337 -8.71 17.90 5.66
C VAL A 337 -8.78 16.39 5.83
N LEU A 338 -7.65 15.71 6.05
CA LEU A 338 -7.63 14.26 6.20
C LEU A 338 -8.34 13.81 7.49
N VAL A 339 -8.14 14.53 8.59
CA VAL A 339 -8.80 14.26 9.88
C VAL A 339 -10.31 14.50 9.77
N GLU A 340 -10.73 15.60 9.14
CA GLU A 340 -12.14 15.88 8.91
C GLU A 340 -12.79 14.80 8.05
N LEU A 341 -12.16 14.43 6.92
CA LEU A 341 -12.62 13.35 6.06
C LEU A 341 -12.76 12.02 6.81
N THR A 342 -11.82 11.73 7.71
CA THR A 342 -11.85 10.53 8.56
C THR A 342 -13.05 10.52 9.51
N LYS A 343 -13.35 11.67 10.13
CA LYS A 343 -14.53 11.84 10.98
C LYS A 343 -15.82 11.71 10.20
N ILE A 344 -15.90 12.31 9.01
CA ILE A 344 -17.05 12.17 8.08
C ILE A 344 -17.24 10.70 7.70
N GLY A 345 -16.14 9.97 7.47
CA GLY A 345 -16.14 8.53 7.22
C GLY A 345 -16.51 7.65 8.43
N GLY A 346 -16.81 8.25 9.58
CA GLY A 346 -17.17 7.54 10.81
C GLY A 346 -16.05 6.67 11.37
N LYS A 347 -14.78 7.03 11.10
CA LYS A 347 -13.62 6.28 11.58
C LYS A 347 -13.02 6.94 12.81
N GLU A 348 -12.49 6.13 13.72
CA GLU A 348 -11.78 6.60 14.89
C GLU A 348 -10.44 7.23 14.47
N VAL A 349 -10.18 8.46 14.93
CA VAL A 349 -8.91 9.17 14.70
C VAL A 349 -7.99 8.93 15.88
N THR A 350 -6.77 8.51 15.59
CA THR A 350 -5.70 8.34 16.58
C THR A 350 -4.38 8.88 16.07
N TRP A 351 -3.43 9.07 16.97
CA TRP A 351 -2.15 9.68 16.67
C TRP A 351 -1.01 8.69 16.85
N GLY A 352 -0.12 8.64 15.86
CA GLY A 352 1.06 7.81 15.85
C GLY A 352 2.20 8.40 16.71
N PRO A 353 3.17 7.56 17.10
CA PRO A 353 4.23 7.93 18.03
C PRO A 353 5.39 8.72 17.39
N GLU A 354 5.59 8.67 16.07
CA GLU A 354 6.80 9.19 15.42
C GLU A 354 6.87 10.71 15.49
N ARG A 355 5.75 11.39 15.21
CA ARG A 355 5.65 12.84 15.32
C ARG A 355 5.69 13.32 16.77
N GLY A 356 5.27 12.49 17.71
CA GLY A 356 5.28 12.81 19.14
C GLY A 356 4.36 13.97 19.50
N TRP A 357 3.22 14.16 18.81
CA TRP A 357 2.31 15.25 19.10
C TRP A 357 1.75 15.24 20.53
N ASP A 358 1.75 14.11 21.22
CA ASP A 358 1.33 14.02 22.63
C ASP A 358 2.42 14.49 23.61
N LYS A 359 3.68 14.60 23.15
CA LYS A 359 4.81 15.09 23.94
C LYS A 359 5.00 16.60 23.79
N ILE A 360 4.52 17.16 22.68
CA ILE A 360 4.44 18.59 22.50
C ILE A 360 3.15 19.02 23.20
N VAL A 361 3.25 19.26 24.51
CA VAL A 361 2.43 20.30 25.12
C VAL A 361 2.62 21.51 24.21
N ASP A 362 1.55 22.07 23.65
CA ASP A 362 1.56 23.36 22.96
C ASP A 362 2.20 24.33 23.94
N THR A 363 3.53 24.42 23.84
CA THR A 363 4.32 25.26 24.68
C THR A 363 4.10 26.57 23.98
N ASP A 364 3.12 27.31 24.48
CA ASP A 364 2.82 28.68 24.11
C ASP A 364 4.15 29.44 24.10
N LEU A 365 4.79 29.43 22.93
CA LEU A 365 6.11 30.01 22.75
C LEU A 365 5.99 31.51 22.97
N GLY A 366 4.81 32.08 22.66
CA GLY A 366 4.43 33.44 23.01
C GLY A 366 4.41 33.65 24.52
N GLY A 367 3.75 32.78 25.28
CA GLY A 367 3.73 32.81 26.74
C GLY A 367 5.10 32.56 27.39
N MET A 368 5.96 31.74 26.80
CA MET A 368 7.35 31.55 27.26
C MET A 368 8.24 32.74 26.92
N LEU A 369 8.12 33.33 25.74
CA LEU A 369 8.85 34.55 25.34
C LEU A 369 8.42 35.76 26.16
N GLN A 370 7.13 35.84 26.51
CA GLN A 370 6.58 36.84 27.42
C GLN A 370 7.08 36.65 28.86
N LYS A 371 7.19 35.38 29.33
CA LYS A 371 7.81 35.06 30.63
C LYS A 371 9.33 35.27 30.66
N LEU A 372 10.01 35.18 29.51
CA LEU A 372 11.43 35.44 29.38
C LEU A 372 11.75 36.92 29.16
N GLY A 373 10.74 37.80 29.06
CA GLY A 373 10.94 39.24 28.90
C GLY A 373 11.56 39.65 27.56
N ILE A 374 11.44 38.81 26.52
CA ILE A 374 12.07 39.02 25.20
C ILE A 374 11.08 39.64 24.17
N GLY A 375 9.84 39.94 24.56
CA GLY A 375 8.87 40.66 23.71
C GLY A 375 8.68 42.11 24.14
N MET A 376 9.15 43.06 23.32
CA MET A 376 8.47 44.33 23.07
C MET A 376 7.71 44.24 21.76
#